data_AF-A0A357AKY7-F1
#
_entry.id   AF-A0A357AKY7-F1
#
_cell.length_a   1.000
_cell.length_b   1.000
_cell.length_c   1.000
_cell.angle_alpha   90.00
_cell.angle_beta   90.00
_cell.angle_gamma   90.00
#
_symmetry.space_group_name_H-M   'P 1'
#
loop_
_entity.id
_entity.type
_entity.pdbx_description
1 polymer ?
#
loop_
_entity_poly.entity_id
_entity_poly.type
_entity_poly.pdbx_seq_one_letter_code
_entity_poly.pdbx_strand_id
1 'polypeptide(L)'
;IIICTDADVDGYQIRTLILAMLFRLVPTLIERGKVYIAESPLFEIAAKGKNYFAYTEREKADILASLKDQKVSLQRSKGLGENDPDMMWTTTMNPET
;
A
#
# COMPACT_ATOMS: atom_id res chain seq x y z
N ILE A 1 8.08 -13.95 5.18
CA ILE A 1 6.72 -14.05 4.60
C ILE A 1 6.19 -12.63 4.49
N ILE A 2 5.80 -12.22 3.29
CA ILE A 2 5.17 -10.92 3.06
C ILE A 2 3.73 -11.19 2.64
N ILE A 3 2.76 -10.66 3.38
CA ILE A 3 1.33 -10.75 3.08
C ILE A 3 0.98 -9.51 2.27
N CYS A 4 0.62 -9.71 1.00
CA CYS A 4 0.16 -8.66 0.11
C CYS A 4 -1.31 -8.94 -0.23
N THR A 5 -2.20 -8.07 0.26
CA THR A 5 -3.65 -8.15 0.07
C THR A 5 -4.18 -6.77 -0.26
N ASP A 6 -5.32 -6.68 -0.93
CA ASP A 6 -5.97 -5.41 -1.24
C ASP A 6 -6.28 -4.59 0.04
N ALA A 7 -6.34 -3.27 -0.14
CA ALA A 7 -6.63 -2.31 0.93
C ALA A 7 -8.14 -2.09 1.13
N ASP A 8 -8.94 -3.11 0.81
CA ASP A 8 -10.38 -3.13 0.96
C ASP A 8 -10.84 -4.08 2.07
N VAL A 9 -12.16 -4.17 2.29
CA VAL A 9 -12.74 -4.98 3.36
C VAL A 9 -12.43 -6.48 3.20
N ASP A 10 -12.38 -6.97 1.96
CA ASP A 10 -12.15 -8.38 1.66
C ASP A 10 -10.66 -8.73 1.84
N GLY A 11 -9.75 -7.85 1.41
CA GLY A 11 -8.32 -7.97 1.66
C GLY A 11 -7.99 -7.99 3.16
N TYR A 12 -8.69 -7.19 3.97
CA TYR A 12 -8.57 -7.23 5.44
C TYR A 12 -9.04 -8.54 6.05
N GLN A 13 -10.12 -9.13 5.53
CA GLN A 13 -10.59 -10.44 5.96
C GLN A 13 -9.57 -11.53 5.62
N ILE A 14 -9.08 -11.57 4.38
CA ILE A 14 -8.07 -12.53 3.92
C ILE A 14 -6.80 -12.42 4.77
N ARG A 15 -6.31 -11.19 5.00
CA ARG A 15 -5.13 -10.94 5.83
C ARG A 15 -5.31 -11.46 7.25
N THR A 16 -6.49 -11.26 7.84
CA THR A 16 -6.81 -11.76 9.19
C THR A 16 -6.79 -13.29 9.24
N LEU A 17 -7.34 -13.97 8.22
CA LEU A 17 -7.31 -15.43 8.14
C LEU A 17 -5.89 -15.97 8.01
N ILE A 18 -5.05 -15.34 7.19
CA ILE A 18 -3.64 -15.71 7.03
C ILE A 18 -2.89 -15.51 8.36
N LEU A 19 -3.09 -14.38 9.03
CA LEU A 19 -2.46 -14.11 10.34
C LEU A 19 -2.91 -15.11 11.40
N ALA A 20 -4.20 -15.45 11.45
CA ALA A 20 -4.73 -16.47 12.36
C ALA A 20 -4.11 -17.86 12.10
N MET A 21 -3.98 -18.24 10.82
CA MET A 21 -3.30 -19.47 10.42
C MET A 21 -1.82 -19.47 10.86
N LEU A 22 -1.08 -18.39 10.59
CA LEU A 22 0.33 -18.28 10.96
C LEU A 22 0.50 -18.31 12.49
N PHE A 23 -0.36 -17.61 13.22
CA PHE A 23 -0.36 -17.63 14.69
C PHE A 23 -0.63 -19.02 15.25
N ARG A 24 -1.54 -19.79 14.65
CA ARG A 24 -1.91 -21.11 15.15
C ARG A 24 -0.95 -22.23 14.77
N LEU A 25 -0.40 -22.19 13.55
CA LEU A 25 0.39 -23.29 12.97
C LEU A 25 1.89 -23.04 13.03
N VAL A 26 2.34 -21.79 12.90
CA VAL A 26 3.76 -21.42 12.81
C VAL A 26 4.07 -20.12 13.57
N PRO A 27 3.71 -20.02 14.87
CA PRO A 27 3.87 -18.80 15.66
C PRO A 27 5.32 -18.30 15.74
N THR A 28 6.28 -19.23 15.64
CA THR A 28 7.72 -18.92 15.66
C THR A 28 8.16 -17.95 14.54
N LEU A 29 7.43 -17.90 13.41
CA LEU A 29 7.70 -16.92 12.35
C LEU A 29 7.29 -15.50 12.75
N ILE A 30 6.21 -15.36 13.51
CA ILE A 30 5.75 -14.08 14.05
C ILE A 30 6.69 -13.64 15.16
N GLU A 31 7.01 -14.53 16.11
CA GLU A 31 7.90 -14.26 17.24
C GLU A 31 9.31 -13.81 16.81
N ARG A 32 9.81 -14.37 15.69
CA ARG A 32 11.13 -14.01 15.12
C ARG A 32 11.08 -12.82 14.16
N GLY A 33 9.95 -12.12 14.06
CA GLY A 33 9.80 -10.96 13.18
C GLY A 33 10.00 -11.29 11.71
N LYS A 34 9.47 -12.42 11.22
CA LYS A 34 9.61 -12.89 9.82
C LYS A 34 8.32 -12.77 9.01
N VAL A 35 7.25 -12.25 9.60
CA VAL A 35 5.97 -11.99 8.96
C VAL A 35 5.81 -10.49 8.80
N TYR A 36 5.57 -10.05 7.57
CA TYR A 36 5.42 -8.66 7.17
C TYR A 36 4.12 -8.50 6.39
N ILE A 37 3.56 -7.29 6.41
CA ILE A 37 2.42 -6.90 5.58
C ILE A 37 2.95 -5.87 4.58
N ALA A 38 2.73 -6.11 3.30
CA ALA A 38 3.01 -5.13 2.27
C ALA A 38 1.89 -4.10 2.27
N GLU A 39 2.25 -2.82 2.35
CA GLU A 39 1.33 -1.70 2.22
C GLU A 39 1.51 -1.07 0.85
N SER A 40 0.40 -0.90 0.13
CA SER A 40 0.34 -0.18 -1.15
C SER A 40 -0.32 1.18 -0.92
N PRO A 41 0.09 2.24 -1.63
CA PRO A 41 -0.53 3.55 -1.50
C PRO A 41 -1.99 3.52 -1.95
N LEU A 42 -2.84 4.26 -1.24
CA LEU A 42 -4.26 4.45 -1.57
C LEU A 42 -4.44 5.46 -2.70
N PHE A 43 -3.50 6.39 -2.85
CA PHE A 43 -3.55 7.47 -3.83
C PHE A 43 -2.24 7.63 -4.57
N GLU A 44 -2.36 7.84 -5.87
CA GLU A 44 -1.30 8.39 -6.72
C GLU A 44 -1.71 9.79 -7.16
N ILE A 45 -0.78 10.72 -6.98
CA ILE A 45 -0.97 12.15 -7.21
C ILE A 45 0.11 12.58 -8.20
N ALA A 46 -0.25 12.91 -9.44
CA ALA A 46 0.69 13.38 -10.45
C ALA A 46 0.58 14.89 -10.63
N ALA A 47 1.71 15.60 -10.47
CA ALA A 47 1.80 17.05 -10.67
C ALA A 47 3.17 17.44 -11.27
N LYS A 48 3.16 18.25 -12.35
CA LYS A 48 4.38 18.73 -13.06
C LYS A 48 5.40 17.63 -13.38
N GLY A 49 4.94 16.46 -13.80
CA GLY A 49 5.81 15.32 -14.15
C GLY A 49 6.44 14.60 -12.95
N LYS A 50 5.97 14.86 -11.73
CA LYS A 50 6.31 14.10 -10.52
C LYS A 50 5.09 13.35 -10.01
N ASN A 51 5.33 12.12 -9.52
CA ASN A 51 4.33 11.31 -8.85
C ASN A 51 4.58 11.34 -7.35
N TYR A 52 3.51 11.52 -6.59
CA TYR A 52 3.47 11.47 -5.13
C TYR A 52 2.50 10.37 -4.74
N PHE A 53 2.82 9.64 -3.68
CA PHE A 53 2.01 8.53 -3.19
C PHE A 53 1.53 8.82 -1.77
N ALA A 54 0.26 8.55 -1.48
CA ALA A 54 -0.30 8.68 -0.14
C ALA A 54 -0.97 7.37 0.29
N TYR A 55 -0.67 6.96 1.50
CA TYR A 55 -1.20 5.77 2.17
C TYR A 55 -2.42 6.10 3.04
N THR A 56 -2.64 7.38 3.32
CA THR A 56 -3.80 7.85 4.08
C THR A 56 -4.48 9.05 3.42
N GLU A 57 -5.76 9.28 3.75
CA GLU A 57 -6.48 10.51 3.34
C GLU A 57 -5.80 11.78 3.88
N ARG A 58 -5.17 11.68 5.06
CA ARG A 58 -4.44 12.80 5.66
C ARG A 58 -3.20 13.15 4.85
N GLU A 59 -2.38 12.16 4.52
CA GLU A 59 -1.19 12.36 3.66
C GLU A 59 -1.57 12.93 2.29
N LYS A 60 -2.65 12.44 1.69
CA LYS A 60 -3.19 13.00 0.45
C LYS A 60 -3.54 14.48 0.63
N ALA A 61 -4.23 14.86 1.71
CA ALA A 61 -4.59 16.25 1.97
C ALA A 61 -3.34 17.13 2.14
N ASP A 62 -2.33 16.64 2.87
CA ASP A 62 -1.06 17.34 3.08
C ASP A 62 -0.28 17.52 1.77
N ILE A 63 -0.23 16.48 0.92
CA ILE A 63 0.38 16.55 -0.41
C ILE A 63 -0.36 17.55 -1.30
N LEU A 64 -1.69 17.50 -1.36
CA LEU A 64 -2.48 18.44 -2.15
C LEU A 64 -2.31 19.89 -1.68
N ALA A 65 -2.24 20.12 -0.37
CA ALA A 65 -1.96 21.44 0.20
C ALA A 65 -0.57 21.97 -0.20
N SER A 66 0.43 21.08 -0.30
CA SER A 66 1.78 21.44 -0.74
C SER A 66 1.86 21.80 -2.23
N LEU A 67 0.97 21.23 -3.06
CA LEU A 67 0.98 21.39 -4.51
C LEU A 67 0.23 22.64 -5.00
N LYS A 68 -0.64 23.26 -4.18
CA LYS A 68 -1.39 24.51 -4.47
C LYS A 68 -2.10 24.47 -5.85
N ASP A 69 -2.12 25.59 -6.59
CA ASP A 69 -2.79 25.82 -7.89
C ASP A 69 -2.23 25.02 -9.07
N GLN A 70 -1.42 23.99 -8.81
CA GLN A 70 -0.92 23.14 -9.88
C GLN A 70 -2.06 22.26 -10.39
N LYS A 71 -2.07 21.99 -11.70
CA LYS A 71 -2.97 20.97 -12.25
C LYS A 71 -2.51 19.61 -11.72
N VAL A 72 -3.34 18.99 -10.90
CA VAL A 72 -3.08 17.69 -10.28
C VAL A 72 -3.96 16.63 -10.93
N SER A 73 -3.39 15.46 -11.20
CA SER A 73 -4.15 14.24 -11.48
C SER A 73 -4.16 13.38 -10.23
N LEU A 74 -5.35 13.01 -9.74
CA LEU A 74 -5.52 12.14 -8.58
C LEU A 74 -6.12 10.82 -9.03
N GLN A 75 -5.41 9.74 -8.76
CA GLN A 75 -5.88 8.37 -8.96
C GLN A 75 -5.96 7.67 -7.61
N ARG A 76 -7.06 6.95 -7.37
CA ARG A 76 -7.25 6.15 -6.15
C ARG A 76 -7.10 4.68 -6.51
N SER A 77 -6.21 3.98 -5.82
CA SER A 77 -6.11 2.52 -5.89
C SER A 77 -7.21 1.91 -5.03
N LYS A 78 -8.06 1.06 -5.61
CA LYS A 78 -9.06 0.29 -4.85
C LYS A 78 -8.59 -1.13 -4.55
N GLY A 79 -7.78 -1.71 -5.41
CA GLY A 79 -7.22 -3.04 -5.27
C GLY A 79 -5.91 -3.19 -6.00
N LEU A 80 -5.11 -4.19 -5.63
CA LEU A 80 -3.78 -4.42 -6.20
C LEU A 80 -3.82 -4.72 -7.69
N GLY A 81 -4.91 -5.34 -8.17
CA GLY A 81 -5.10 -5.66 -9.59
C GLY A 81 -5.37 -4.44 -10.48
N GLU A 82 -5.69 -3.28 -9.90
CA GLU A 82 -5.88 -2.01 -10.63
C GLU A 82 -4.58 -1.19 -10.71
N ASN A 83 -3.52 -1.63 -10.01
CA ASN A 83 -2.25 -0.91 -9.98
C ASN A 83 -1.36 -1.30 -11.16
N ASP A 84 -0.66 -0.30 -11.68
CA ASP A 84 0.37 -0.53 -12.70
C ASP A 84 1.57 -1.31 -12.10
N PRO A 85 2.14 -2.30 -12.79
CA PRO A 85 3.26 -3.10 -12.28
C PRO A 85 4.50 -2.28 -11.88
N ASP A 86 4.84 -1.22 -12.62
CA ASP A 86 6.02 -0.41 -12.34
C ASP A 86 5.79 0.46 -11.09
N MET A 87 4.56 0.92 -10.90
CA MET A 87 4.13 1.62 -9.69
C MET A 87 4.14 0.69 -8.47
N MET A 88 3.64 -0.55 -8.61
CA MET A 88 3.69 -1.57 -7.57
C MET A 88 5.13 -1.92 -7.16
N TRP A 89 6.01 -2.06 -8.14
CA TRP A 89 7.43 -2.30 -7.88
C TRP A 89 8.03 -1.17 -7.05
N THR A 90 7.83 0.08 -7.49
CA THR A 90 8.46 1.26 -6.88
C THR A 90 7.90 1.59 -5.49
N THR A 91 6.64 1.26 -5.22
CA THR A 91 5.98 1.66 -3.97
C THR A 91 5.93 0.57 -2.91
N THR A 92 5.85 -0.69 -3.33
CA THR A 92 5.46 -1.79 -2.44
C THR A 92 6.44 -2.95 -2.43
N MET A 93 7.09 -3.25 -3.56
CA MET A 93 7.83 -4.52 -3.74
C MET A 93 9.36 -4.37 -3.79
N ASN A 94 9.88 -3.19 -4.15
CA ASN A 94 11.31 -2.94 -4.23
C ASN A 94 11.89 -2.62 -2.85
N PRO A 95 12.84 -3.41 -2.33
CA PRO A 95 13.45 -3.16 -1.02
C PRO A 95 14.31 -1.90 -0.92
N GLU A 96 14.73 -1.33 -2.06
CA GLU A 96 15.60 -0.14 -2.09
C GLU A 96 14.85 1.18 -1.97
N THR A 97 13.53 1.16 -2.19
CA THR A 97 12.64 2.33 -2.24
C THR A 97 11.57 2.22 -1.18
#